data_AF-A0AAV8PP74-F1
#
_entry.id   AF-A0AAV8PP74-F1
#
_cell.length_a   1.000
_cell.length_b   1.000
_cell.length_c   1.000
_cell.angle_alpha   90.00
_cell.angle_beta   90.00
_cell.angle_gamma   90.00
#
_symmetry.space_group_name_H-M   'P 1'
#
loop_
_entity.id
_entity.type
_entity.pdbx_description
1 polymer ?
#
loop_
_entity_poly.entity_id
_entity_poly.type
_entity_poly.pdbx_seq_one_letter_code
_entity_poly.pdbx_strand_id
1 'polypeptide(L)'
;MDRSFPVESGDVIVAGTDGLFDNLYNSELTAVVVQGIRPGLRPQVMAQKIAALARRRAQDKNRQTPFSAACQEAGYRYYGGKFGDITVVVSYITAFGSQAPLCLCE
;
A
#
# COMPACT_ATOMS: atom_id res chain seq x y z
N MET A 1 10.42 20.32 13.78
CA MET A 1 10.63 18.89 13.49
C MET A 1 10.91 18.78 12.01
N ASP A 2 12.14 18.46 11.63
CA ASP A 2 12.43 18.13 10.23
C ASP A 2 11.60 16.92 9.83
N ARG A 3 10.84 17.03 8.75
CA ARG A 3 9.98 15.96 8.21
C ARG A 3 10.70 15.21 7.09
N SER A 4 12.00 15.00 7.22
CA SER A 4 12.82 14.26 6.27
C SER A 4 13.17 12.89 6.83
N PHE A 5 13.12 11.87 5.97
CA PHE A 5 13.60 10.53 6.27
C PHE A 5 14.73 10.22 5.28
N PRO A 6 15.92 9.79 5.74
CA PRO A 6 16.94 9.29 4.83
C PRO A 6 16.42 8.04 4.12
N VAL A 7 16.77 7.89 2.85
CA VAL A 7 16.39 6.74 2.01
C VAL A 7 17.61 6.16 1.32
N GLU A 8 17.58 4.87 1.04
CA GLU A 8 18.65 4.11 0.39
C GLU A 8 18.14 3.31 -0.81
N SER A 9 19.06 2.92 -1.70
CA SER A 9 18.70 2.07 -2.83
C SER A 9 18.14 0.74 -2.35
N GLY A 10 16.98 0.36 -2.88
CA GLY A 10 16.22 -0.82 -2.43
C GLY A 10 15.01 -0.47 -1.55
N ASP A 11 14.93 0.77 -1.04
CA ASP A 11 13.74 1.23 -0.34
C ASP A 11 12.52 1.30 -1.28
N VAL A 12 11.36 0.96 -0.73
CA VAL A 12 10.07 1.10 -1.40
C VAL A 12 9.23 2.10 -0.63
N ILE A 13 8.93 3.23 -1.26
CA ILE A 13 8.01 4.21 -0.72
C ILE A 13 6.62 3.89 -1.25
N VAL A 14 5.68 3.62 -0.33
CA VAL A 14 4.26 3.57 -0.63
C VAL A 14 3.57 4.75 0.03
N ALA A 15 2.92 5.59 -0.77
CA ALA A 15 2.09 6.68 -0.31
C ALA A 15 0.65 6.48 -0.81
N GLY A 16 -0.32 7.06 -0.13
CA GLY A 16 -1.73 6.95 -0.53
C GLY A 16 -2.65 7.85 0.29
N THR A 17 -3.92 7.88 -0.10
CA THR A 17 -4.98 8.55 0.67
C THR A 17 -5.38 7.74 1.89
N ASP A 18 -6.20 8.32 2.77
CA ASP A 18 -6.80 7.61 3.91
C ASP A 18 -7.50 6.31 3.47
N GLY A 19 -8.18 6.29 2.33
CA GLY A 19 -8.82 5.10 1.78
C GLY A 19 -7.91 3.85 1.63
N LEU A 20 -6.60 4.04 1.46
CA LEU A 20 -5.63 2.94 1.53
C LEU A 20 -5.48 2.42 2.96
N PHE A 21 -5.12 3.31 3.88
CA PHE A 21 -4.72 2.98 5.24
C PHE A 21 -5.91 2.69 6.17
N ASP A 22 -7.10 3.15 5.80
CA ASP A 22 -8.37 2.78 6.44
C ASP A 22 -8.70 1.30 6.25
N ASN A 23 -8.21 0.71 5.15
CA ASN A 23 -8.65 -0.60 4.68
C ASN A 23 -7.55 -1.68 4.68
N LEU A 24 -6.27 -1.31 4.83
CA LEU A 24 -5.16 -2.26 4.93
C LEU A 24 -4.30 -2.01 6.16
N TYR A 25 -4.00 -3.09 6.88
CA TYR A 25 -2.97 -3.07 7.89
C TYR A 25 -1.57 -2.98 7.24
N ASN A 26 -0.62 -2.36 7.95
CA ASN A 26 0.77 -2.25 7.50
C ASN A 26 1.40 -3.61 7.18
N SER A 27 1.02 -4.67 7.90
CA SER A 27 1.47 -6.04 7.64
C SER A 27 0.96 -6.60 6.30
N GLU A 28 -0.32 -6.36 5.97
CA GLU A 28 -0.90 -6.74 4.68
C GLU A 28 -0.24 -5.97 3.53
N LEU A 29 -0.03 -4.66 3.72
CA LEU A 29 0.64 -3.81 2.74
C LEU A 29 2.08 -4.29 2.48
N THR A 30 2.84 -4.55 3.55
CA THR A 30 4.22 -5.04 3.48
C THR A 30 4.28 -6.39 2.78
N ALA A 31 3.34 -7.30 3.07
CA ALA A 31 3.29 -8.60 2.42
C ALA A 31 3.11 -8.48 0.89
N VAL A 32 2.23 -7.58 0.43
CA VAL A 32 2.04 -7.33 -1.02
C VAL A 32 3.33 -6.78 -1.64
N VAL A 33 3.99 -5.82 -0.98
CA VAL A 33 5.26 -5.25 -1.46
C VAL A 33 6.33 -6.33 -1.58
N VAL A 34 6.57 -7.11 -0.54
CA VAL A 34 7.58 -8.18 -0.56
C VAL A 34 7.28 -9.22 -1.64
N GLN A 35 6.02 -9.63 -1.79
CA GLN A 35 5.60 -10.58 -2.82
C GLN A 35 5.75 -10.03 -4.23
N GLY A 36 5.63 -8.72 -4.44
CA GLY A 36 5.78 -8.10 -5.75
C GLY A 36 7.22 -7.72 -6.10
N ILE A 37 8.07 -7.44 -5.11
CA ILE A 37 9.49 -7.14 -5.36
C ILE A 37 10.25 -8.40 -5.82
N ARG A 38 9.95 -9.57 -5.24
CA ARG A 38 10.60 -10.85 -5.61
C ARG A 38 10.57 -11.16 -7.12
N PRO A 39 9.43 -11.06 -7.82
CA PRO A 39 9.37 -11.22 -9.28
C PRO A 39 9.68 -9.93 -10.06
N GLY A 40 10.12 -8.86 -9.41
CA GLY A 40 10.47 -7.60 -10.07
C GLY A 40 9.27 -6.82 -10.63
N LEU A 41 8.12 -6.83 -9.96
CA LEU A 41 6.96 -6.07 -10.43
C LEU A 41 7.30 -4.58 -10.52
N ARG A 42 6.95 -3.97 -11.66
CA ARG A 42 7.04 -2.52 -11.84
C ARG A 42 6.23 -1.75 -10.79
N PRO A 43 6.65 -0.54 -10.38
CA PRO A 43 5.94 0.27 -9.38
C PRO A 43 4.46 0.48 -9.71
N GLN A 44 4.12 0.66 -11.00
CA GLN A 44 2.73 0.84 -11.43
C GLN A 44 1.86 -0.39 -11.14
N VAL A 45 2.39 -1.58 -11.42
CA VAL A 45 1.68 -2.86 -11.16
C VAL A 45 1.58 -3.10 -9.65
N MET A 46 2.61 -2.75 -8.89
CA MET A 46 2.58 -2.80 -7.43
C MET A 46 1.47 -1.89 -6.86
N ALA A 47 1.43 -0.63 -7.30
CA ALA A 47 0.40 0.32 -6.90
C ALA A 47 -1.01 -0.19 -7.20
N GLN A 48 -1.23 -0.74 -8.40
CA GLN A 48 -2.50 -1.36 -8.78
C GLN A 48 -2.88 -2.54 -7.89
N LYS A 49 -1.93 -3.43 -7.56
CA LYS A 49 -2.19 -4.57 -6.66
C LYS A 49 -2.58 -4.11 -5.26
N ILE A 50 -1.87 -3.13 -4.71
CA ILE A 50 -2.16 -2.54 -3.40
C ILE A 50 -3.55 -1.90 -3.42
N ALA A 51 -3.84 -1.05 -4.41
CA ALA A 51 -5.13 -0.39 -4.53
C ALA A 51 -6.29 -1.38 -4.70
N ALA A 52 -6.09 -2.45 -5.48
CA ALA A 52 -7.08 -3.50 -5.67
C ALA A 52 -7.34 -4.30 -4.39
N LEU A 53 -6.30 -4.56 -3.58
CA LEU A 53 -6.47 -5.21 -2.28
C LEU A 53 -7.22 -4.29 -1.30
N ALA A 54 -6.82 -3.03 -1.19
CA ALA A 54 -7.49 -2.03 -0.36
C ALA A 54 -8.97 -1.87 -0.74
N ARG A 55 -9.28 -1.79 -2.03
CA ARG A 55 -10.67 -1.76 -2.54
C ARG A 55 -11.45 -3.02 -2.16
N ARG A 56 -10.83 -4.19 -2.24
CA ARG A 56 -11.48 -5.45 -1.82
C ARG A 56 -11.82 -5.43 -0.32
N ARG A 57 -10.91 -4.90 0.51
CA ARG A 57 -11.15 -4.74 1.95
C ARG A 57 -12.22 -3.69 2.24
N ALA A 58 -12.22 -2.57 1.52
CA ALA A 58 -13.24 -1.52 1.59
C ALA A 58 -14.66 -2.05 1.32
N GLN A 59 -14.79 -3.08 0.47
CA GLN A 59 -16.08 -3.69 0.11
C GLN A 59 -16.48 -4.85 1.04
N ASP A 60 -15.56 -5.37 1.84
CA ASP A 60 -15.82 -6.49 2.75
C ASP A 60 -16.46 -5.98 4.04
N LYS A 61 -17.77 -6.24 4.19
CA LYS A 61 -18.54 -5.80 5.36
C LYS A 61 -18.28 -6.61 6.63
N ASN A 62 -17.63 -7.76 6.50
CA ASN A 62 -17.45 -8.72 7.59
C ASN A 62 -16.01 -8.73 8.14
N ARG A 63 -15.08 -8.07 7.44
CA ARG A 63 -13.68 -8.01 7.84
C ARG A 63 -13.40 -6.77 8.69
N GLN A 64 -12.71 -6.99 9.80
CA GLN A 64 -12.15 -5.88 10.56
C GLN A 64 -11.00 -5.24 9.76
N THR A 65 -11.12 -3.94 9.54
CA THR A 65 -10.12 -3.06 8.93
C THR A 65 -9.61 -2.05 9.97
N PRO A 66 -8.46 -1.39 9.73
CA PRO A 66 -7.98 -0.33 10.62
C PRO A 66 -9.05 0.73 10.94
N PHE A 67 -9.84 1.15 9.94
CA PHE A 67 -10.93 2.10 10.16
C PHE A 67 -12.01 1.56 11.10
N SER A 68 -12.52 0.35 10.83
CA SER A 68 -13.54 -0.23 11.71
C SER A 68 -13.04 -0.48 13.13
N ALA A 69 -11.78 -0.86 13.30
CA ALA A 69 -11.16 -1.02 14.61
C ALA A 69 -11.11 0.34 15.35
N ALA A 70 -10.64 1.40 14.69
CA ALA A 70 -10.61 2.74 15.26
C ALA A 70 -12.02 3.27 15.60
N CYS A 71 -13.02 3.00 14.76
CA CYS A 71 -14.42 3.32 15.07
C CYS A 71 -14.90 2.60 16.34
N GLN A 72 -14.58 1.31 16.49
CA GLN A 72 -14.97 0.51 17.66
C GLN A 72 -14.28 1.00 18.93
N GLU A 73 -12.99 1.33 18.87
CA GLU A 73 -12.23 1.93 19.96
C GLU A 73 -12.81 3.29 20.39
N ALA A 74 -13.30 4.07 19.43
CA ALA A 74 -14.00 5.33 19.69
C ALA A 74 -15.47 5.15 20.13
N GLY A 75 -15.96 3.90 20.30
CA GLY A 75 -17.31 3.60 20.81
C GLY A 75 -18.40 3.50 19.74
N TYR A 76 -18.07 3.57 18.46
CA TYR A 76 -19.04 3.43 17.37
C TYR A 76 -19.26 1.95 17.00
N ARG A 77 -20.52 1.59 16.75
CA ARG A 77 -20.88 0.29 16.17
C ARG A 77 -20.71 0.31 14.65
N TYR A 78 -19.46 0.21 14.19
CA TYR A 78 -19.10 0.09 12.78
C TYR A 78 -18.37 -1.24 12.51
N TYR A 79 -18.62 -1.85 11.36
CA TYR A 79 -18.02 -3.12 10.91
C TYR A 79 -17.68 -3.06 9.43
N GLY A 80 -16.64 -3.79 9.03
CA GLY A 80 -16.23 -3.88 7.63
C GLY A 80 -15.24 -2.81 7.19
N GLY A 81 -14.98 -2.76 5.88
CA GLY A 81 -14.18 -1.71 5.28
C GLY A 81 -14.90 -0.38 5.08
N LYS A 82 -14.11 0.69 4.98
CA LYS A 82 -14.58 2.04 4.64
C LYS A 82 -14.61 2.22 3.13
N PHE A 83 -15.80 2.38 2.57
CA PHE A 83 -15.96 2.66 1.14
C PHE A 83 -15.59 4.12 0.82
N GLY A 84 -14.79 4.34 -0.23
CA GLY A 84 -14.35 5.67 -0.64
C GLY A 84 -13.27 5.60 -1.72
N ASP A 85 -12.71 6.77 -2.06
CA ASP A 85 -11.64 6.88 -3.04
C ASP A 85 -10.30 6.37 -2.49
N ILE A 86 -9.62 5.56 -3.29
CA ILE A 86 -8.34 4.95 -2.92
C ILE A 86 -7.31 5.37 -3.96
N THR A 87 -6.33 6.15 -3.54
CA THR A 87 -5.17 6.50 -4.36
C THR A 87 -3.92 5.90 -3.75
N VAL A 88 -3.07 5.31 -4.59
CA VAL A 88 -1.80 4.70 -4.20
C VAL A 88 -0.70 5.14 -5.15
N VAL A 89 0.42 5.60 -4.59
CA VAL A 89 1.66 5.90 -5.29
C VAL A 89 2.73 4.97 -4.76
N VAL A 90 3.48 4.35 -5.67
CA VAL A 90 4.63 3.50 -5.32
C VAL A 90 5.86 4.05 -6.03
N SER A 91 6.94 4.20 -5.27
CA SER A 91 8.26 4.58 -5.78
C SER A 91 9.30 3.57 -5.29
N TYR A 92 10.17 3.14 -6.20
CA TYR A 92 11.33 2.32 -5.86
C TYR A 92 12.55 3.23 -5.87
N ILE A 93 13.28 3.25 -4.75
CA ILE A 93 14.50 4.02 -4.63
C ILE A 93 15.63 3.21 -5.24
N THR A 94 16.38 3.85 -6.12
CA THR A 94 17.53 3.27 -6.83
C THR A 94 18.70 4.23 -6.76
N ALA A 95 19.92 3.69 -6.77
CA ALA A 95 21.12 4.52 -6.84
C ALA A 95 21.14 5.32 -8.15
N PHE A 96 21.72 6.52 -8.09
CA PHE A 96 21.90 7.33 -9.30
C PHE A 96 22.80 6.59 -10.29
N GLY A 97 22.33 6.40 -11.53
CA GLY A 97 23.09 5.71 -12.59
C GLY A 97 22.89 4.20 -12.67
N SER A 98 22.17 3.55 -11.75
CA SER A 98 21.68 2.19 -11.98
C SER A 98 20.45 2.24 -12.88
N GLN A 99 20.64 2.03 -14.18
CA GLN A 99 19.57 1.50 -15.00
C GLN A 99 19.12 0.20 -14.34
N ALA A 100 17.89 0.15 -13.83
CA ALA A 100 17.26 -1.13 -13.56
C ALA A 100 17.42 -1.98 -14.83
N PRO A 101 17.80 -3.27 -14.73
CA PRO A 101 17.84 -4.10 -15.91
C PRO A 101 16.45 -4.02 -16.52
N LEU A 102 16.40 -3.47 -17.73
CA LEU A 102 15.26 -3.57 -18.63
C LEU A 102 15.01 -5.07 -18.76
N CYS A 103 14.10 -5.59 -17.94
CA CYS A 103 13.55 -6.93 -18.14
C CYS A 103 12.64 -6.80 -19.37
N LEU A 104 13.30 -6.82 -20.54
CA LEU A 104 12.70 -7.04 -21.84
C LEU A 104 12.27 -8.51 -21.85
N CYS A 105 11.01 -8.75 -21.50
CA CYS A 105 10.29 -9.88 -22.03
C CYS A 105 9.08 -9.29 -22.77
N GLU A 106 9.10 -9.45 -24.09
CA GLU A 106 7.93 -9.35 -24.96
C GLU A 106 6.85 -10.35 -24.52
#